data_AF-A0A957UC02-F1
#
_entry.id   AF-A0A957UC02-F1
#
_cell.length_a   1.000
_cell.length_b   1.000
_cell.length_c   1.000
_cell.angle_alpha   90.00
_cell.angle_beta   90.00
_cell.angle_gamma   90.00
#
_symmetry.space_group_name_H-M   'P 1'
#
loop_
_entity.id
_entity.type
_entity.pdbx_description
1 polymer ?
#
loop_
_entity_poly.entity_id
_entity_poly.type
_entity_poly.pdbx_seq_one_letter_code
_entity_poly.pdbx_strand_id
1 'polypeptide(L)'
;MSTATIKSKEAGWRGLDILQLVLSLLAVGAMGAVMWASLFYARDATNLAGDEQLAQRIFYIHMGCNIGALAGFLVSMVGSIAYLITRNLSWDRLSQAAIEVGV
;
A
#
# COMPACT_ATOMS: atom_id res chain seq x y z
N MET A 1 -41.84 -16.79 -1.72
CA MET A 1 -40.52 -16.14 -1.77
C MET A 1 -40.68 -14.78 -1.12
N SER A 2 -40.19 -14.61 0.12
CA SER A 2 -40.26 -13.33 0.84
C SER A 2 -38.90 -12.65 0.71
N THR A 3 -38.85 -11.59 -0.09
CA THR A 3 -37.68 -10.74 -0.26
C THR A 3 -37.52 -9.86 0.98
N ALA A 4 -36.60 -10.23 1.85
CA ALA A 4 -36.21 -9.39 2.98
C ALA A 4 -35.41 -8.19 2.45
N THR A 5 -36.06 -7.02 2.37
CA THR A 5 -35.39 -5.75 2.11
C THR A 5 -34.53 -5.40 3.33
N ILE A 6 -33.21 -5.57 3.22
CA ILE A 6 -32.26 -5.08 4.22
C ILE A 6 -32.31 -3.55 4.18
N LYS A 7 -32.82 -2.95 5.25
CA LYS A 7 -32.88 -1.49 5.41
C LYS A 7 -31.46 -1.01 5.77
N SER A 8 -30.71 -0.52 4.78
CA SER A 8 -29.40 0.07 5.02
C SER A 8 -29.55 1.33 5.89
N LYS A 9 -28.82 1.37 7.01
CA LYS A 9 -28.70 2.56 7.87
C LYS A 9 -27.80 3.59 7.18
N GLU A 10 -28.28 4.28 6.15
CA GLU A 10 -27.40 5.10 5.29
C GLU A 10 -27.13 6.53 5.77
N ALA A 11 -27.81 7.03 6.81
CA ALA A 11 -27.72 8.45 7.15
C ALA A 11 -26.46 8.83 7.97
N GLY A 12 -25.89 7.91 8.75
CA GLY A 12 -24.75 8.20 9.64
C GLY A 12 -23.37 7.89 9.05
N TRP A 13 -23.30 7.07 8.00
CA TRP A 13 -22.04 6.52 7.48
C TRP A 13 -21.49 7.31 6.29
N ARG A 14 -22.34 8.00 5.53
CA ARG A 14 -21.92 8.78 4.35
C ARG A 14 -20.87 9.85 4.65
N GLY A 15 -20.93 10.47 5.84
CA GLY A 15 -19.92 11.44 6.26
C GLY A 15 -18.54 10.80 6.49
N LEU A 16 -18.51 9.60 7.08
CA LEU A 16 -17.29 8.82 7.27
C LEU A 16 -16.76 8.30 5.94
N ASP A 17 -17.64 7.87 5.03
CA ASP A 17 -17.26 7.40 3.69
C ASP A 17 -16.62 8.52 2.86
N ILE A 18 -17.20 9.73 2.89
CA ILE A 18 -16.62 10.90 2.21
C ILE A 18 -15.28 11.28 2.84
N LEU A 19 -15.20 11.29 4.17
CA LEU A 19 -13.94 11.57 4.87
C LEU A 19 -12.87 10.55 4.48
N GLN A 20 -13.21 9.26 4.46
CA GLN A 20 -12.29 8.19 4.09
C GLN A 20 -11.84 8.34 2.64
N LEU A 21 -12.74 8.65 1.71
CA LEU A 21 -12.39 8.93 0.32
C LEU A 21 -11.41 10.11 0.22
N VAL A 22 -11.67 11.21 0.92
CA VAL A 22 -10.79 12.38 0.93
C VAL A 22 -9.42 12.02 1.48
N LEU A 23 -9.36 11.31 2.62
CA LEU A 23 -8.10 10.85 3.21
C LEU A 23 -7.33 9.93 2.26
N SER A 24 -8.02 9.03 1.55
CA SER A 24 -7.39 8.14 0.56
C SER A 24 -6.82 8.93 -0.63
N LEU A 25 -7.57 9.90 -1.16
CA LEU A 25 -7.08 10.76 -2.25
C LEU A 25 -5.87 11.60 -1.81
N LEU A 26 -5.94 12.17 -0.61
CA LEU A 26 -4.81 12.92 -0.03
C LEU A 26 -3.59 12.01 0.20
N ALA A 27 -3.79 10.78 0.67
CA ALA A 27 -2.70 9.83 0.86
C ALA A 27 -2.01 9.48 -0.47
N VAL A 28 -2.78 9.19 -1.52
CA VAL A 28 -2.22 8.93 -2.86
C VAL A 28 -1.47 10.16 -3.40
N GLY A 29 -2.06 11.35 -3.27
CA GLY A 29 -1.42 12.60 -3.69
C GLY A 29 -0.13 12.90 -2.93
N ALA A 30 -0.15 12.74 -1.60
CA ALA A 30 1.02 12.94 -0.74
C ALA A 30 2.12 11.93 -1.04
N MET A 31 1.78 10.66 -1.27
CA MET A 31 2.75 9.61 -1.66
C MET A 31 3.46 10.00 -2.96
N GLY A 32 2.71 10.37 -4.01
CA GLY A 32 3.28 10.83 -5.27
C GLY A 32 4.16 12.08 -5.11
N ALA A 33 3.72 13.05 -4.30
CA ALA A 33 4.47 14.27 -4.04
C ALA A 33 5.80 14.00 -3.32
N VAL A 34 5.82 13.10 -2.34
CA VAL A 34 7.03 12.71 -1.61
C VAL A 34 7.99 11.92 -2.51
N MET A 35 7.47 10.99 -3.31
CA MET A 35 8.28 10.25 -4.29
C MET A 35 8.95 11.22 -5.27
N TRP A 36 8.19 12.15 -5.84
CA TRP A 36 8.73 13.20 -6.72
C TRP A 36 9.77 14.06 -6.01
N ALA A 37 9.45 14.56 -4.80
CA ALA A 37 10.35 15.41 -4.02
C ALA A 37 11.68 14.70 -3.72
N SER A 38 11.67 13.38 -3.47
CA SER A 38 12.89 12.63 -3.19
C SER A 38 13.91 12.67 -4.33
N LEU A 39 13.48 12.79 -5.60
CA LEU A 39 14.40 12.92 -6.75
C LEU A 39 15.20 14.24 -6.71
N PHE A 40 14.67 15.28 -6.07
CA PHE A 40 15.34 16.59 -5.96
C PHE A 40 16.05 16.77 -4.62
N TYR A 41 15.48 16.25 -3.54
CA TYR A 41 15.98 16.43 -2.17
C TYR A 41 16.94 15.33 -1.69
N ALA A 42 17.02 14.18 -2.36
CA ALA A 42 17.97 13.14 -1.99
C ALA A 42 19.42 13.67 -2.02
N ARG A 43 20.19 13.28 -1.01
CA ARG A 43 21.60 13.65 -0.90
C ARG A 43 22.40 12.97 -2.01
N ASP A 44 23.33 13.71 -2.57
CA ASP A 44 24.28 13.17 -3.53
C ASP A 44 25.20 12.14 -2.88
N ALA A 45 25.41 11.03 -3.59
CA ALA A 45 26.23 9.95 -3.09
C ALA A 45 27.71 10.33 -3.09
N THR A 46 28.38 10.18 -1.95
CA THR A 46 29.78 10.57 -1.80
C THR A 46 30.75 9.66 -2.54
N ASN A 47 30.29 8.48 -2.97
CA ASN A 47 31.10 7.47 -3.64
C ASN A 47 30.98 7.50 -5.17
N LEU A 48 30.15 8.37 -5.75
CA LEU A 48 29.94 8.53 -7.20
C LEU A 48 30.26 9.97 -7.64
N ALA A 49 30.47 10.17 -8.94
CA ALA A 49 30.72 11.49 -9.53
C ALA A 49 29.99 11.66 -10.86
N GLY A 50 29.66 12.91 -11.21
CA GLY A 50 29.01 13.25 -12.48
C GLY A 50 27.58 12.72 -12.58
N ASP A 51 27.18 12.28 -13.78
CA ASP A 51 25.79 11.86 -14.07
C ASP A 51 25.33 10.65 -13.26
N GLU A 52 26.27 9.80 -12.82
CA GLU A 52 25.96 8.63 -11.98
C GLU A 52 25.35 9.06 -10.63
N GLN A 53 25.76 10.23 -10.13
CA GLN A 53 25.29 10.77 -8.85
C GLN A 53 23.80 11.18 -8.92
N LEU A 54 23.37 11.69 -10.08
CA LEU A 54 21.96 11.97 -10.37
C LEU A 54 21.15 10.68 -10.51
N ALA A 55 21.67 9.68 -11.23
CA ALA A 55 21.00 8.40 -11.41
C ALA A 55 20.79 7.66 -10.09
N GLN A 56 21.73 7.77 -9.14
CA GLN A 56 21.63 7.12 -7.83
C GLN A 56 20.42 7.60 -6.99
N ARG A 57 19.90 8.80 -7.25
CA ARG A 57 18.74 9.33 -6.52
C ARG A 57 17.49 8.44 -6.65
N ILE A 58 17.38 7.69 -7.75
CA ILE A 58 16.30 6.71 -7.98
C ILE A 58 16.31 5.59 -6.93
N PHE A 59 17.49 5.19 -6.42
CA PHE A 59 17.60 4.13 -5.42
C PHE A 59 16.89 4.46 -4.11
N TYR A 60 16.74 5.74 -3.76
CA TYR A 60 16.03 6.14 -2.55
C TYR A 60 14.53 5.82 -2.60
N ILE A 61 13.92 5.84 -3.79
CA ILE A 61 12.54 5.41 -4.00
C ILE A 61 12.51 3.89 -4.17
N HIS A 62 13.38 3.36 -5.03
CA HIS A 62 13.42 1.95 -5.36
C HIS A 62 13.59 1.06 -4.12
N MET A 63 14.53 1.40 -3.23
CA MET A 63 14.73 0.65 -1.98
C MET A 63 13.51 0.70 -1.06
N GLY A 64 12.84 1.85 -0.96
CA GLY A 64 11.59 1.95 -0.21
C GLY A 64 10.50 1.03 -0.76
N CYS A 65 10.29 1.05 -2.08
CA CYS A 65 9.35 0.15 -2.75
C CYS A 65 9.72 -1.32 -2.56
N ASN A 66 11.02 -1.65 -2.63
CA ASN A 66 11.50 -3.02 -2.48
C ASN A 66 11.20 -3.60 -1.08
N ILE A 67 11.34 -2.78 -0.03
CA ILE A 67 10.96 -3.18 1.34
C ILE A 67 9.43 -3.32 1.47
N GLY A 68 8.66 -2.43 0.84
CA GLY A 68 7.20 -2.55 0.80
C GLY A 68 6.73 -3.85 0.13
N ALA A 69 7.30 -4.19 -1.02
CA ALA A 69 7.02 -5.42 -1.74
C ALA A 69 7.42 -6.66 -0.93
N LEU A 70 8.59 -6.64 -0.28
CA LEU A 70 9.02 -7.71 0.62
C LEU A 70 8.04 -7.89 1.79
N ALA A 71 7.57 -6.80 2.40
CA ALA A 71 6.60 -6.87 3.49
C ALA A 71 5.27 -7.48 3.01
N GLY A 72 4.75 -7.07 1.85
CA GLY A 72 3.56 -7.66 1.24
C GLY A 72 3.72 -9.16 0.98
N PHE A 73 4.88 -9.57 0.44
CA PHE A 73 5.23 -10.98 0.27
C PHE A 73 5.29 -11.77 1.59
N LEU A 74 5.91 -11.23 2.64
CA LEU A 74 5.99 -11.91 3.93
C LEU A 74 4.62 -12.07 4.57
N VAL A 75 3.77 -11.04 4.51
CA VAL A 75 2.40 -11.11 5.04
C VAL A 75 1.57 -12.12 4.26
N SER A 76 1.69 -12.18 2.94
CA SER A 76 0.98 -13.18 2.13
C SER A 76 1.46 -14.61 2.40
N MET A 77 2.77 -14.80 2.57
CA MET A 77 3.34 -16.09 2.97
C MET A 77 2.79 -16.55 4.32
N VAL A 78 2.82 -15.69 5.34
CA VAL A 78 2.30 -16.00 6.68
C VAL A 78 0.79 -16.24 6.64
N GLY A 79 0.04 -15.41 5.92
CA GLY A 79 -1.41 -15.57 5.75
C GLY A 79 -1.77 -16.90 5.09
N SER A 80 -1.04 -17.30 4.05
CA SER A 80 -1.24 -18.57 3.36
C SER A 80 -0.97 -19.78 4.26
N ILE A 81 0.11 -19.74 5.06
CA ILE A 81 0.42 -20.78 6.05
C ILE A 81 -0.69 -20.86 7.11
N ALA A 82 -1.08 -19.71 7.66
CA ALA A 82 -2.13 -19.63 8.68
C ALA A 82 -3.48 -20.15 8.16
N TYR A 83 -3.81 -19.88 6.89
CA TYR A 83 -4.99 -20.43 6.24
C TYR A 83 -4.97 -21.97 6.18
N LEU A 84 -3.84 -22.57 5.78
CA LEU A 84 -3.73 -24.04 5.69
C LEU A 84 -3.91 -24.73 7.04
N ILE A 85 -3.41 -24.11 8.11
CA ILE A 85 -3.51 -24.62 9.48
C ILE A 85 -4.93 -24.44 10.03
N THR A 86 -5.49 -23.24 9.91
CA THR A 86 -6.75 -22.87 10.58
C THR A 86 -8.00 -23.13 9.73
N ARG A 87 -7.84 -23.29 8.41
CA ARG A 87 -8.91 -23.38 7.41
C ARG A 87 -9.89 -22.19 7.44
N ASN A 88 -9.45 -21.03 7.92
CA ASN A 88 -10.27 -19.83 8.01
C ASN A 88 -10.00 -18.88 6.84
N LEU A 89 -11.04 -18.63 6.03
CA LEU A 89 -11.01 -17.75 4.85
C LEU A 89 -10.54 -16.32 5.11
N SER A 90 -10.55 -15.85 6.37
CA SER A 90 -10.03 -14.53 6.72
C SER A 90 -8.53 -14.40 6.42
N TRP A 91 -7.76 -15.48 6.60
CA TRP A 91 -6.33 -15.53 6.30
C TRP A 91 -6.04 -15.52 4.80
N ASP A 92 -6.93 -16.15 4.02
CA ASP A 92 -6.87 -16.15 2.57
C ASP A 92 -7.09 -14.74 2.01
N ARG A 93 -8.10 -14.01 2.53
CA ARG A 93 -8.35 -12.60 2.18
C ARG A 93 -7.20 -11.68 2.57
N LEU A 94 -6.58 -11.90 3.73
CA LEU A 94 -5.39 -11.13 4.14
C LEU A 94 -4.23 -11.38 3.18
N SER A 95 -4.02 -12.63 2.77
CA SER A 95 -2.97 -12.99 1.81
C SER A 95 -3.18 -12.32 0.46
N GLN A 96 -4.42 -12.35 -0.06
CA GLN A 96 -4.79 -11.67 -1.30
C GLN A 96 -4.53 -10.15 -1.20
N ALA A 97 -5.02 -9.51 -0.15
CA ALA A 97 -4.83 -8.07 0.05
C ALA A 97 -3.33 -7.70 0.15
N ALA A 98 -2.52 -8.53 0.81
CA ALA A 98 -1.08 -8.31 0.92
C ALA A 98 -0.35 -8.40 -0.44
N ILE A 99 -0.81 -9.28 -1.33
CA ILE A 99 -0.28 -9.38 -2.70
C ILE A 99 -0.71 -8.16 -3.54
N GLU A 100 -1.98 -7.77 -3.51
CA GLU A 100 -2.49 -6.61 -4.27
C GLU A 100 -1.82 -5.29 -3.88
N VAL A 101 -1.39 -5.16 -2.62
CA VAL A 101 -0.68 -3.97 -2.12
C VAL A 101 0.84 -4.07 -2.33
N GLY A 102 1.40 -5.29 -2.29
CA GLY A 102 2.84 -5.51 -2.37
C GLY A 102 3.42 -5.62 -3.79
N VAL A 103 2.58 -5.82 -4.81
CA VAL A 103 2.98 -6.01 -6.23
C VAL A 103 2.33 -4.94 -7.09
#